data_AF-A0A371EUB3-F1
#
_entry.id   AF-A0A371EUB3-F1
#
_cell.length_a   1.000
_cell.length_b   1.000
_cell.length_c   1.000
_cell.angle_alpha   90.00
_cell.angle_beta   90.00
_cell.angle_gamma   90.00
#
_symmetry.space_group_name_H-M   'P 1'
#
loop_
_entity.id
_entity.type
_entity.pdbx_description
1 polymer ?
#
loop_
_entity_poly.entity_id
_entity_poly.type
_entity_poly.pdbx_seq_one_letter_code
_entity_poly.pdbx_strand_id
1 'polypeptide(L)' 'MGSEVLDPLLIPIDDAMTLEGNDRNLNPNIEKCLVSLFNIGLACSMELPKERMDVADVTQDLNRIRKTFLIGE' A
#
# COMPACT_ATOMS: atom_id res chain seq x y z
N MET A 1 1.55 17.03 -7.57
CA MET A 1 1.90 16.47 -6.26
C MET A 1 0.72 15.60 -5.86
N GLY A 2 0.82 14.29 -6.06
CA GLY A 2 -0.24 13.37 -5.64
C GLY A 2 -0.22 13.30 -4.13
N SER A 3 -1.34 13.62 -3.48
CA SER A 3 -1.52 13.37 -2.05
C SER A 3 -1.40 11.85 -1.85
N GLU A 4 -0.45 11.39 -1.04
CA GLU A 4 -0.42 9.98 -0.65
C GLU A 4 -1.68 9.69 0.18
N VAL A 5 -2.56 8.84 -0.36
CA VAL A 5 -3.81 8.37 0.28
C VAL A 5 -3.48 7.27 1.30
N LEU A 6 -2.43 7.48 2.09
CA LEU A 6 -2.00 6.54 3.12
C LEU A 6 -2.39 7.11 4.47
N ASP A 7 -3.45 6.57 5.06
CA ASP A 7 -3.85 6.92 6.43
C ASP A 7 -2.71 6.54 7.40
N PRO A 8 -2.22 7.50 8.21
CA PRO A 8 -1.18 7.24 9.21
C PRO A 8 -1.46 6.08 10.17
N LEU A 9 -2.74 5.75 10.42
CA LEU A 9 -3.13 4.68 11.33
C LEU A 9 -2.95 3.27 10.75
N LEU A 10 -2.76 3.13 9.44
CA LEU A 10 -2.60 1.83 8.77
C LEU A 10 -1.16 1.33 8.75
N ILE A 11 -0.25 2.12 9.33
CA ILE A 11 1.16 1.80 9.45
C ILE A 11 1.38 1.03 10.75
N PRO A 12 2.04 -0.14 10.71
CA PRO A 12 2.48 -0.81 11.92
C PRO A 12 3.47 0.11 12.64
N ILE A 13 3.04 0.68 13.76
CA ILE A 13 3.95 1.29 14.72
C ILE A 13 4.56 0.11 15.45
N ASP A 14 5.87 -0.12 15.31
CA ASP A 14 6.54 -1.08 16.18
C ASP A 14 6.26 -0.67 17.63
N ASP A 15 5.68 -1.57 18.43
CA ASP A 15 5.35 -1.36 19.85
C ASP A 15 6.60 -1.11 20.75
N ALA A 16 7.75 -0.85 20.14
CA ALA A 16 9.04 -0.69 20.78
C ALA A 16 9.65 0.71 20.59
N MET A 17 8.87 1.80 20.64
CA MET A 17 9.41 3.06 21.16
C MET A 17 8.30 4.04 21.57
N THR A 18 8.22 4.31 22.87
CA THR A 18 7.50 5.45 23.44
C THR A 18 8.03 6.78 22.91
N LEU A 19 7.10 7.63 22.48
CA LEU A 19 7.00 9.08 22.69
C LEU A 19 8.22 9.96 22.31
N GLU A 20 7.90 10.99 21.53
CA GLU A 20 8.70 12.17 21.18
C GLU A 20 9.46 12.12 19.85
N GLY A 21 8.85 12.73 18.84
CA GLY A 21 9.46 12.99 17.54
C GLY A 21 8.55 12.52 16.40
N ASN A 22 8.21 13.42 15.49
CA ASN A 22 7.42 13.16 14.28
C ASN A 22 8.10 12.19 13.28
N ASP A 23 9.17 11.51 13.68
CA ASP A 23 9.90 10.56 12.84
C ASP A 23 9.25 9.18 12.95
N ARG A 24 8.19 9.02 12.15
CA ARG A 24 7.65 7.72 11.78
C ARG A 24 8.74 7.01 10.99
N ASN A 25 9.67 6.32 11.66
CA ASN A 25 10.70 5.51 11.00
C ASN A 25 10.06 4.27 10.39
N LEU A 26 9.25 4.49 9.36
CA LEU A 26 8.66 3.47 8.53
C LEU A 26 9.73 2.83 7.69
N ASN A 27 9.68 1.51 7.58
CA ASN A 27 10.38 0.86 6.49
C ASN A 27 9.81 1.39 5.17
N PRO A 28 10.59 2.06 4.32
CA PRO A 28 10.09 2.65 3.07
C PRO A 28 9.49 1.61 2.12
N ASN A 29 9.85 0.33 2.27
CA ASN A 29 9.26 -0.75 1.50
C ASN A 29 7.84 -1.09 1.96
N ILE A 30 7.54 -0.97 3.25
CA ILE A 30 6.17 -1.15 3.77
C ILE A 30 5.28 -0.03 3.25
N GLU A 31 5.74 1.22 3.31
CA GLU A 31 5.00 2.37 2.78
C GLU A 31 4.67 2.19 1.30
N LYS A 32 5.68 1.88 0.47
CA LYS A 32 5.50 1.64 -0.97
C LYS A 32 4.57 0.45 -1.25
N CYS A 33 4.64 -0.60 -0.43
CA CYS A 33 3.75 -1.75 -0.54
C CYS A 33 2.29 -1.33 -0.29
N LEU A 34 2.02 -0.59 0.79
CA LEU A 34 0.69 -0.11 1.16
C LEU A 34 0.11 0.84 0.12
N VAL A 35 0.90 1.80 -0.35
CA VAL A 35 0.49 2.72 -1.43
C VAL A 35 0.11 1.94 -2.69
N SER A 36 0.92 0.94 -3.08
CA SER A 36 0.61 0.08 -4.24
C SER A 36 -0.69 -0.68 -4.05
N LEU A 37 -0.92 -1.23 -2.84
CA LEU A 37 -2.12 -1.97 -2.51
C LEU A 37 -3.38 -1.09 -2.56
N PHE A 38 -3.31 0.15 -2.05
CA PHE A 38 -4.43 1.08 -2.09
C PHE A 38 -4.74 1.59 -3.48
N ASN A 39 -3.74 1.80 -4.34
CA ASN A 39 -4.00 2.14 -5.73
C ASN A 39 -4.80 1.02 -6.44
N ILE A 40 -4.46 -0.25 -6.19
CA ILE A 40 -5.26 -1.39 -6.69
C ILE A 40 -6.65 -1.38 -6.08
N GLY A 41 -6.77 -1.24 -4.76
CA GLY A 41 -8.06 -1.20 -4.06
C GLY A 41 -8.98 -0.09 -4.57
N LEU A 42 -8.44 1.10 -4.82
CA LEU A 42 -9.16 2.24 -5.38
C LEU A 42 -9.62 1.95 -6.81
N ALA A 43 -8.74 1.39 -7.65
CA ALA A 43 -9.09 1.01 -9.02
C ALA A 43 -10.18 -0.08 -9.05
N CYS A 44 -10.16 -1.04 -8.13
CA CYS A 44 -11.23 -2.03 -7.98
C CYS A 44 -12.55 -1.43 -7.48
N SER A 45 -12.48 -0.32 -6.74
CA SER A 45 -13.62 0.32 -6.08
C SER A 45 -14.22 1.48 -6.88
N MET A 46 -13.83 1.65 -8.15
CA MET A 46 -14.45 2.63 -9.04
C MET A 46 -15.96 2.38 -9.14
N GLU A 47 -16.73 3.47 -9.14
CA GLU A 47 -18.20 3.41 -9.09
C GLU A 47 -18.76 2.63 -10.27
N LEU A 48 -18.30 2.96 -11.48
CA LEU A 48 -18.75 2.33 -12.71
C LEU A 48 -17.99 1.02 -12.99
N PRO A 49 -18.68 -0.09 -13.31
CA PRO A 49 -18.03 -1.37 -13.61
C PRO A 49 -16.96 -1.30 -14.71
N LYS A 50 -17.18 -0.46 -15.73
CA LYS A 50 -16.27 -0.28 -16.87
C LYS A 50 -14.96 0.46 -16.53
N GLU A 51 -14.93 1.14 -15.39
CA GLU A 51 -13.75 1.89 -14.92
C GLU A 51 -12.94 1.08 -13.91
N ARG A 52 -13.46 -0.07 -13.47
CA ARG A 52 -12.74 -0.97 -12.59
C ARG A 52 -11.63 -1.67 -13.36
N MET A 53 -10.50 -1.85 -12.68
CA MET A 53 -9.41 -2.68 -13.19
C MET A 53 -9.91 -4.10 -13.48
N ASP A 54 -9.40 -4.72 -14.54
CA ASP A 54 -9.71 -6.12 -14.86
C ASP A 54 -9.14 -7.04 -13.78
N VAL A 55 -9.88 -8.10 -13.43
CA VAL A 55 -9.48 -9.02 -12.35
C VAL A 55 -8.18 -9.77 -12.65
N ALA A 56 -7.86 -10.02 -13.93
CA ALA A 56 -6.59 -10.61 -14.33
C ALA A 56 -5.43 -9.65 -14.04
N ASP A 57 -5.60 -8.36 -14.35
CA ASP A 57 -4.62 -7.31 -14.07
C ASP A 57 -4.43 -7.14 -12.56
N VAL A 58 -5.52 -7.12 -11.78
CA VAL A 58 -5.47 -7.10 -10.32
C VAL A 58 -4.65 -8.26 -9.78
N THR A 59 -4.89 -9.48 -10.29
CA THR A 59 -4.17 -10.68 -9.84
C THR A 59 -2.69 -10.61 -10.21
N GLN A 60 -2.35 -10.11 -11.39
CA GLN A 60 -0.98 -9.91 -11.83
C GLN A 60 -0.25 -8.90 -10.93
N ASP A 61 -0.86 -7.77 -10.65
CA ASP A 61 -0.27 -6.70 -9.85
C ASP A 61 -0.11 -7.10 -8.38
N LEU A 62 -1.09 -7.80 -7.80
CA LEU A 62 -0.97 -8.35 -6.45
C LEU A 62 0.17 -9.37 -6.35
N ASN A 63 0.33 -10.25 -7.35
CA ASN A 63 1.45 -11.18 -7.39
C ASN A 63 2.80 -10.45 -7.50
N ARG A 64 2.86 -9.35 -8.25
CA ARG A 64 4.06 -8.50 -8.36
C ARG A 64 4.38 -7.84 -7.03
N ILE A 65 3.41 -7.22 -6.37
CA ILE A 65 3.58 -6.61 -5.03
C ILE A 65 4.11 -7.66 -4.05
N ARG A 66 3.52 -8.86 -4.01
CA ARG A 66 3.99 -9.95 -3.14
C ARG A 66 5.44 -10.31 -3.41
N LYS A 67 5.85 -10.45 -4.67
CA LYS A 67 7.24 -10.75 -5.02
C LYS A 67 8.20 -9.63 -4.64
N THR A 68 7.80 -8.37 -4.83
CA THR A 68 8.68 -7.23 -4.55
C THR A 68 8.87 -7.00 -3.05
N PHE A 69 7.83 -7.19 -2.23
CA PHE A 69 7.82 -6.72 -0.84
C PHE A 69 7.72 -7.83 0.23
N LEU A 70 7.24 -9.02 -0.12
CA LEU A 70 7.01 -10.11 0.86
C LEU A 70 7.89 -11.34 0.63
N ILE A 71 8.32 -11.58 -0.60
CA ILE A 71 9.26 -12.65 -0.94
C ILE A 71 10.60 -11.96 -1.18
N GLY A 72 11.43 -11.83 -0.14
CA GLY A 72 12.77 -11.28 -0.29
C GLY A 72 13.57 -12.13 -1.27
N GLU A 73 13.88 -11.57 -2.44
CA GLU A 73 14.97 -12.02 -3.32
C GLU A 73 16.18 -11.09 -3.15
#